data_AF-A0A960Y221-F1
#
_entry.id   AF-A0A960Y221-F1
#
_cell.length_a   1.000
_cell.length_b   1.000
_cell.length_c   1.000
_cell.angle_alpha   90.00
_cell.angle_beta   90.00
_cell.angle_gamma   90.00
#
_symmetry.space_group_name_H-M   'P 1'
#
loop_
_entity.id
_entity.type
_entity.pdbx_description
1 polymer ?
#
loop_
_entity_poly.entity_id
_entity_poly.type
_entity_poly.pdbx_seq_one_letter_code
_entity_poly.pdbx_strand_id
1 'polypeptide(L)'
;MKKLIIFILILGILVFPGCKSSNSSKNDTNLLLLFFLLFQANNTASNTRTISGTIKYEFPEYQSGSGLNWSSPSKTEKNCRQIRVELISGSTVLASSNTDDNGAYSISVPSSVSSSQYLQVRAVSRIMANTVNTNFKSNDTTNNVLVEVLDNYNSKNVHSSSSSSFQLTSSSATVNLVIPAENATTRSATVNKAGAFSILDTSLSAYKKLAAADTSLTFSKLKIFWSVYNIASASNNPPSGQISTSFYGTVSAFDSARSLYILGYADNDTDEFDVGVIAHEFGHYTEDTIFRSDSIGGSHSGSNRLDPRLAFGEGFGNGISSIFRDDPTYHDTLGTNAATTGVNMNMESNVTSDGGVWSETSVQAILWDLYDSTTSGDSNDSLTLSFSDLYNVMKNYQKTTPAMTTLISFLYSLKQALPANATAIDNIANMSGVGSATSVYDISDIAVGTTEPTCRTAIYQDLTLGSSLTNQALNEDPGSSTAGKNKYCATKYYKITGNGSSKTITMAPTGCDADIYLYKNGSIIAYDNDGGSGVSESITYTLENNVVYILDVRLYSGTSCTFTVSTN
;
A
#
# COMPACT_ATOMS: atom_id res chain seq x y z
N MET A 1 -50.70 -7.96 -17.13
CA MET A 1 -50.95 -9.41 -17.24
C MET A 1 -49.60 -10.13 -17.30
N LYS A 2 -49.12 -10.61 -16.15
CA LYS A 2 -47.86 -11.37 -15.99
C LYS A 2 -48.25 -12.84 -15.82
N LYS A 3 -47.66 -13.77 -16.58
CA LYS A 3 -47.76 -15.21 -16.30
C LYS A 3 -46.46 -15.69 -15.67
N LEU A 4 -46.56 -16.05 -14.40
CA LEU A 4 -45.57 -16.74 -13.59
C LEU A 4 -45.80 -18.24 -13.80
N ILE A 5 -44.77 -19.01 -14.14
CA ILE A 5 -44.82 -20.48 -14.17
C ILE A 5 -43.85 -20.97 -13.10
N ILE A 6 -44.39 -21.63 -12.09
CA ILE A 6 -43.68 -22.34 -11.03
C ILE A 6 -43.70 -23.83 -11.42
N PHE A 7 -42.54 -24.48 -11.42
CA PHE A 7 -42.42 -25.94 -11.52
C PHE A 7 -42.23 -26.52 -10.12
N ILE A 8 -43.14 -27.40 -9.70
CA ILE A 8 -43.00 -28.27 -8.52
C ILE A 8 -42.71 -29.69 -9.03
N LEU A 9 -41.59 -30.25 -8.60
CA LEU A 9 -41.19 -31.63 -8.87
C LEU A 9 -41.64 -32.50 -7.68
N ILE A 10 -42.56 -33.45 -7.89
CA ILE A 10 -42.88 -34.49 -6.91
C ILE A 10 -42.47 -35.83 -7.52
N LEU A 11 -41.43 -36.45 -6.94
CA LEU A 11 -40.99 -37.80 -7.27
C LEU A 11 -41.56 -38.75 -6.21
N GLY A 12 -42.62 -39.49 -6.56
CA GLY A 12 -43.19 -40.55 -5.73
C GLY A 12 -42.52 -41.89 -6.05
N ILE A 13 -41.79 -42.45 -5.08
CA ILE A 13 -41.27 -43.83 -5.12
C ILE A 13 -42.37 -44.76 -4.57
N LEU A 14 -42.80 -45.74 -5.37
CA LEU A 14 -43.65 -46.84 -4.93
C LEU A 14 -42.93 -48.16 -5.18
N VAL A 15 -42.63 -48.87 -4.09
CA VAL A 15 -42.04 -50.21 -4.03
C VAL A 15 -43.16 -51.22 -3.82
N PHE A 16 -43.14 -52.34 -4.55
CA PHE A 16 -43.89 -53.56 -4.21
C PHE A 16 -42.99 -54.80 -4.29
N PRO A 17 -43.10 -55.78 -3.35
CA PRO A 17 -42.23 -56.95 -3.29
C PRO A 17 -42.85 -58.28 -3.80
N GLY A 18 -42.04 -59.06 -4.50
CA GLY A 18 -41.83 -60.53 -4.39
C GLY A 18 -42.94 -61.55 -4.71
N CYS A 19 -42.66 -62.55 -5.59
CA CYS A 19 -42.34 -63.96 -5.23
C CYS A 19 -42.39 -64.95 -6.44
N LYS A 20 -41.40 -65.88 -6.52
CA LYS A 20 -41.36 -67.33 -6.94
C LYS A 20 -42.15 -67.83 -8.20
N SER A 21 -41.76 -68.82 -9.03
CA SER A 21 -40.74 -69.89 -9.03
C SER A 21 -40.56 -70.58 -10.42
N SER A 22 -39.42 -71.26 -10.60
CA SER A 22 -39.11 -72.55 -11.30
C SER A 22 -39.07 -72.72 -12.84
N ASN A 23 -37.84 -73.05 -13.30
CA ASN A 23 -37.36 -74.01 -14.31
C ASN A 23 -37.93 -74.07 -15.74
N SER A 24 -37.09 -73.74 -16.74
CA SER A 24 -36.65 -74.66 -17.82
C SER A 24 -35.70 -73.98 -18.81
N SER A 25 -34.70 -74.75 -19.24
CA SER A 25 -33.64 -74.54 -20.23
C SER A 25 -33.90 -73.63 -21.44
N LYS A 26 -32.90 -72.79 -21.79
CA LYS A 26 -32.08 -72.82 -23.03
C LYS A 26 -31.48 -71.43 -23.31
N ASN A 27 -30.14 -71.38 -23.34
CA ASN A 27 -29.38 -70.30 -23.96
C ASN A 27 -29.63 -70.35 -25.48
N ASP A 28 -30.05 -69.24 -26.09
CA ASP A 28 -29.16 -68.31 -26.79
C ASP A 28 -29.94 -67.33 -27.70
N THR A 29 -29.39 -66.11 -27.79
CA THR A 29 -29.63 -65.04 -28.78
C THR A 29 -31.02 -64.40 -28.88
N ASN A 30 -31.29 -63.41 -28.00
CA ASN A 30 -32.30 -62.39 -28.26
C ASN A 30 -31.68 -61.09 -28.78
N LEU A 31 -31.88 -60.89 -30.08
CA LEU A 31 -31.85 -59.65 -30.83
C LEU A 31 -32.90 -58.69 -30.25
N LEU A 32 -32.50 -57.68 -29.47
CA LEU A 32 -33.42 -56.62 -29.05
C LEU A 32 -33.10 -55.32 -29.78
N LEU A 33 -33.96 -55.06 -30.76
CA LEU A 33 -34.11 -53.85 -31.53
C LEU A 33 -34.40 -52.67 -30.58
N LEU A 34 -33.39 -51.87 -30.25
CA LEU A 34 -33.57 -50.64 -29.49
C LEU A 34 -33.99 -49.54 -30.46
N PHE A 35 -35.26 -49.12 -30.38
CA PHE A 35 -35.77 -47.93 -31.04
C PHE A 35 -34.94 -46.70 -30.63
N PHE A 36 -34.10 -46.21 -31.53
CA PHE A 36 -33.52 -44.87 -31.46
C PHE A 36 -34.65 -43.85 -31.61
N LEU A 37 -35.17 -43.37 -30.48
CA LEU A 37 -35.87 -42.09 -30.45
C LEU A 37 -34.81 -40.99 -30.60
N LEU A 38 -34.65 -40.52 -31.83
CA LEU A 38 -34.00 -39.26 -32.17
C LEU A 38 -34.71 -38.12 -31.42
N PHE A 39 -34.26 -37.84 -30.20
CA PHE A 39 -34.28 -36.46 -29.73
C PHE A 39 -33.19 -35.74 -30.52
N GLN A 40 -33.56 -35.14 -31.65
CA GLN A 40 -32.81 -33.99 -32.16
C GLN A 40 -32.93 -32.90 -31.10
N ALA A 41 -32.01 -32.91 -30.13
CA ALA A 41 -31.64 -31.67 -29.50
C ALA A 41 -31.23 -30.75 -30.65
N ASN A 42 -32.01 -29.68 -30.85
CA ASN A 42 -31.55 -28.54 -31.64
C ASN A 42 -30.30 -27.99 -30.95
N ASN A 43 -29.17 -28.60 -31.24
CA ASN A 43 -27.85 -28.04 -31.05
C ASN A 43 -27.71 -26.98 -32.16
N THR A 44 -28.48 -25.90 -32.05
CA THR A 44 -28.04 -24.64 -32.61
C THR A 44 -26.78 -24.32 -31.81
N ALA A 45 -25.62 -24.69 -32.35
CA ALA A 45 -24.37 -24.09 -31.94
C ALA A 45 -24.65 -22.57 -31.93
N SER A 46 -24.72 -21.98 -30.74
CA SER A 46 -24.66 -20.54 -30.62
C SER A 46 -23.36 -20.18 -31.33
N ASN A 47 -23.46 -19.53 -32.49
CA ASN A 47 -22.31 -18.95 -33.16
C ASN A 47 -21.83 -17.79 -32.28
N THR A 48 -21.19 -18.15 -31.16
CA THR A 48 -20.66 -17.20 -30.20
C THR A 48 -19.56 -16.46 -30.91
N ARG A 49 -19.77 -15.17 -31.13
CA ARG A 49 -18.74 -14.32 -31.69
C ARG A 49 -17.80 -13.87 -30.59
N THR A 50 -16.51 -13.74 -30.90
CA THR A 50 -15.48 -13.42 -29.90
C THR A 50 -14.62 -12.24 -30.35
N ILE A 51 -14.33 -11.33 -29.44
CA ILE A 51 -13.33 -10.29 -29.64
C ILE A 51 -12.18 -10.57 -28.69
N SER A 52 -10.96 -10.59 -29.20
CA SER A 52 -9.74 -10.79 -28.42
C SER A 52 -8.64 -9.82 -28.85
N GLY A 53 -7.58 -9.71 -28.08
CA GLY A 53 -6.42 -8.90 -28.44
C GLY A 53 -5.54 -8.63 -27.24
N THR A 54 -4.66 -7.65 -27.36
CA THR A 54 -3.82 -7.18 -26.25
C THR A 54 -4.08 -5.70 -25.92
N ILE A 55 -3.90 -5.35 -24.65
CA ILE A 55 -3.90 -3.97 -24.18
C ILE A 55 -2.55 -3.68 -23.53
N LYS A 56 -1.90 -2.62 -24.01
CA LYS A 56 -0.63 -2.11 -23.51
C LYS A 56 -0.71 -0.62 -23.23
N TYR A 57 0.24 -0.09 -22.47
CA TYR A 57 0.43 1.34 -22.29
C TYR A 57 1.88 1.70 -22.62
N GLU A 58 2.09 2.90 -23.17
CA GLU A 58 3.43 3.44 -23.35
C GLU A 58 4.01 3.88 -22.01
N PHE A 59 5.29 3.62 -21.78
CA PHE A 59 6.02 4.00 -20.59
C PHE A 59 7.29 4.75 -21.01
N PRO A 60 7.44 6.04 -20.67
CA PRO A 60 8.68 6.77 -20.90
C PRO A 60 9.77 6.19 -19.99
N GLU A 61 10.86 5.71 -20.57
CA GLU A 61 11.94 5.13 -19.76
C GLU A 61 12.79 6.20 -19.09
N TYR A 62 13.30 5.87 -17.90
CA TYR A 62 14.24 6.72 -17.19
C TYR A 62 15.58 6.77 -17.94
N GLN A 63 16.16 7.96 -18.08
CA GLN A 63 17.47 8.14 -18.67
C GLN A 63 18.48 8.49 -17.57
N SER A 64 19.48 7.62 -17.34
CA SER A 64 20.48 7.83 -16.30
C SER A 64 21.14 9.22 -16.35
N GLY A 65 21.15 9.92 -15.20
CA GLY A 65 21.66 11.29 -15.07
C GLY A 65 20.72 12.37 -15.64
N SER A 66 19.49 12.01 -15.99
CA SER A 66 18.40 12.86 -16.49
C SER A 66 17.07 12.30 -15.97
N GLY A 67 15.95 12.92 -16.30
CA GLY A 67 14.63 12.37 -15.96
C GLY A 67 14.06 11.43 -17.04
N LEU A 68 12.76 11.54 -17.32
CA LEU A 68 12.04 10.66 -18.24
C LEU A 68 12.31 11.00 -19.71
N ASN A 69 12.50 9.98 -20.55
CA ASN A 69 12.66 10.15 -21.99
C ASN A 69 11.33 9.95 -22.74
N TRP A 70 10.71 11.07 -23.12
CA TRP A 70 9.41 11.12 -23.78
C TRP A 70 9.45 10.94 -25.31
N SER A 71 10.64 10.83 -25.91
CA SER A 71 10.77 10.68 -27.36
C SER A 71 10.46 9.25 -27.81
N SER A 72 10.00 9.07 -29.05
CA SER A 72 9.98 7.75 -29.69
C SER A 72 11.33 7.54 -30.39
N PRO A 73 12.06 6.42 -30.20
CA PRO A 73 11.60 5.13 -29.66
C PRO A 73 11.79 4.93 -28.14
N SER A 74 12.11 5.96 -27.37
CA SER A 74 12.42 5.86 -25.93
C SER A 74 11.24 5.54 -25.01
N LYS A 75 10.02 5.42 -25.55
CA LYS A 75 8.87 4.87 -24.85
C LYS A 75 8.77 3.36 -25.12
N THR A 76 8.73 2.55 -24.06
CA THR A 76 8.44 1.11 -24.18
C THR A 76 6.95 0.86 -24.08
N GLU A 77 6.47 -0.27 -24.62
CA GLU A 77 5.10 -0.71 -24.39
C GLU A 77 5.07 -1.74 -23.26
N LYS A 78 4.41 -1.42 -22.15
CA LYS A 78 4.18 -2.32 -21.02
C LYS A 78 2.77 -2.90 -21.07
N ASN A 79 2.60 -4.13 -20.59
CA ASN A 79 1.30 -4.81 -20.60
C ASN A 79 0.36 -4.18 -19.57
N CYS A 80 -0.89 -3.90 -19.94
CA CYS A 80 -1.92 -3.58 -18.95
C CYS A 80 -2.38 -4.89 -18.28
N ARG A 81 -1.85 -5.22 -17.10
CA ARG A 81 -2.12 -6.52 -16.43
C ARG A 81 -3.39 -6.47 -15.59
N GLN A 82 -4.23 -7.51 -15.68
CA GLN A 82 -5.42 -7.72 -14.83
C GLN A 82 -6.49 -6.60 -14.86
N ILE A 83 -6.42 -5.68 -15.83
CA ILE A 83 -7.32 -4.53 -15.91
C ILE A 83 -8.69 -4.92 -16.47
N ARG A 84 -9.71 -4.13 -16.17
CA ARG A 84 -11.04 -4.28 -16.75
C ARG A 84 -11.03 -3.87 -18.23
N VAL A 85 -11.63 -4.74 -19.06
CA VAL A 85 -11.87 -4.48 -20.50
C VAL A 85 -13.36 -4.52 -20.77
N GLU A 86 -13.89 -3.52 -21.46
CA GLU A 86 -15.30 -3.40 -21.80
C GLU A 86 -15.48 -3.34 -23.32
N LEU A 87 -16.45 -4.10 -23.83
CA LEU A 87 -16.97 -3.92 -25.16
C LEU A 87 -18.11 -2.92 -25.10
N ILE A 88 -17.97 -1.78 -25.78
CA ILE A 88 -18.94 -0.69 -25.72
C ILE A 88 -19.54 -0.36 -27.08
N SER A 89 -20.74 0.20 -27.07
CA SER A 89 -21.35 0.88 -28.21
C SER A 89 -21.94 2.21 -27.74
N GLY A 90 -21.36 3.32 -28.22
CA GLY A 90 -21.58 4.62 -27.60
C GLY A 90 -21.15 4.59 -26.13
N SER A 91 -22.03 4.98 -25.21
CA SER A 91 -21.80 4.93 -23.76
C SER A 91 -22.20 3.61 -23.09
N THR A 92 -22.80 2.68 -23.83
CA THR A 92 -23.35 1.43 -23.26
C THR A 92 -22.29 0.34 -23.22
N VAL A 93 -22.09 -0.27 -22.05
CA VAL A 93 -21.28 -1.48 -21.89
C VAL A 93 -22.12 -2.69 -22.27
N LEU A 94 -21.67 -3.44 -23.27
CA LEU A 94 -22.37 -4.61 -23.83
C LEU A 94 -21.87 -5.91 -23.19
N ALA A 95 -20.57 -5.99 -22.93
CA ALA A 95 -19.90 -7.11 -22.28
C ALA A 95 -18.59 -6.63 -21.65
N SER A 96 -18.03 -7.42 -20.75
CA SER A 96 -16.75 -7.10 -20.11
C SER A 96 -15.93 -8.36 -19.85
N SER A 97 -14.62 -8.21 -19.82
CA SER A 97 -13.64 -9.21 -19.38
C SER A 97 -12.51 -8.50 -18.65
N ASN A 98 -11.39 -9.18 -18.47
CA ASN A 98 -10.17 -8.65 -17.90
C ASN A 98 -8.97 -9.06 -18.76
N THR A 99 -7.89 -8.27 -18.74
CA THR A 99 -6.62 -8.71 -19.31
C THR A 99 -5.94 -9.73 -18.40
N ASP A 100 -5.10 -10.59 -18.98
CA ASP A 100 -4.15 -11.43 -18.22
C ASP A 100 -2.83 -10.69 -17.95
N ASP A 101 -1.81 -11.41 -17.46
CA ASP A 101 -0.48 -10.86 -17.17
C ASP A 101 0.33 -10.47 -18.41
N ASN A 102 -0.09 -10.94 -19.59
CA ASN A 102 0.47 -10.56 -20.88
C ASN A 102 -0.33 -9.43 -21.54
N GLY A 103 -1.30 -8.84 -20.84
CA GLY A 103 -2.21 -7.84 -21.38
C GLY A 103 -3.24 -8.41 -22.37
N ALA A 104 -3.32 -9.73 -22.53
CA ALA A 104 -4.24 -10.36 -23.47
C ALA A 104 -5.65 -10.46 -22.88
N TYR A 105 -6.68 -10.29 -23.70
CA TYR A 105 -8.07 -10.42 -23.29
C TYR A 105 -8.91 -11.17 -24.33
N SER A 106 -10.05 -11.69 -23.87
CA SER A 106 -11.08 -12.30 -24.72
C SER A 106 -12.47 -12.00 -24.16
N ILE A 107 -13.39 -11.56 -25.02
CA ILE A 107 -14.78 -11.19 -24.71
C ILE A 107 -15.71 -11.96 -25.64
N SER A 108 -16.63 -12.73 -25.06
CA SER A 108 -17.76 -13.28 -25.80
C SER A 108 -18.79 -12.18 -26.08
N VAL A 109 -19.15 -12.00 -27.34
CA VAL A 109 -20.06 -10.94 -27.77
C VAL A 109 -21.50 -11.44 -27.67
N PRO A 110 -22.39 -10.68 -26.99
CA PRO A 110 -23.79 -11.06 -26.89
C PRO A 110 -24.45 -11.22 -28.27
N SER A 111 -25.34 -12.21 -28.40
CA SER A 111 -26.07 -12.47 -29.66
C SER A 111 -27.00 -11.32 -30.07
N SER A 112 -27.33 -10.42 -29.14
CA SER A 112 -28.12 -9.21 -29.38
C SER A 112 -27.36 -8.11 -30.14
N VAL A 113 -26.03 -8.18 -30.20
CA VAL A 113 -25.21 -7.18 -30.91
C VAL A 113 -25.36 -7.39 -32.42
N SER A 114 -25.76 -6.37 -33.18
CA SER A 114 -25.84 -6.49 -34.65
C SER A 114 -24.45 -6.49 -35.28
N SER A 115 -24.26 -7.14 -36.43
CA SER A 115 -23.04 -7.00 -37.25
C SER A 115 -22.86 -5.59 -37.81
N SER A 116 -23.95 -4.81 -37.91
CA SER A 116 -23.92 -3.40 -38.33
C SER A 116 -23.65 -2.41 -37.18
N GLN A 117 -23.60 -2.88 -35.93
CA GLN A 117 -23.39 -2.03 -34.78
C GLN A 117 -21.91 -1.64 -34.67
N TYR A 118 -21.65 -0.34 -34.45
CA TYR A 118 -20.30 0.15 -34.16
C TYR A 118 -19.93 -0.13 -32.71
N LEU A 119 -18.75 -0.71 -32.54
CA LEU A 119 -18.19 -1.20 -31.28
C LEU A 119 -16.83 -0.56 -31.02
N GLN A 120 -16.46 -0.43 -29.76
CA GLN A 120 -15.09 -0.13 -29.32
C GLN A 120 -14.70 -1.05 -28.16
N VAL A 121 -13.41 -1.34 -28.07
CA VAL A 121 -12.83 -1.98 -26.89
C VAL A 121 -12.30 -0.88 -25.99
N ARG A 122 -12.78 -0.82 -24.75
CA ARG A 122 -12.41 0.18 -23.75
C ARG A 122 -11.60 -0.47 -22.63
N ALA A 123 -10.36 -0.03 -22.47
CA ALA A 123 -9.55 -0.28 -21.28
C ALA A 123 -10.01 0.66 -20.16
N VAL A 124 -10.21 0.14 -18.95
CA VAL A 124 -10.63 0.90 -17.77
C VAL A 124 -9.57 0.73 -16.68
N SER A 125 -9.15 1.82 -16.03
CA SER A 125 -8.13 1.82 -14.97
C SER A 125 -8.65 1.24 -13.66
N ARG A 126 -8.97 -0.06 -13.68
CA ARG A 126 -9.60 -0.80 -12.60
C ARG A 126 -9.14 -2.26 -12.59
N ILE A 127 -8.77 -2.76 -11.41
CA ILE A 127 -8.49 -4.18 -11.15
C ILE A 127 -9.57 -4.76 -10.23
N MET A 128 -9.99 -5.99 -10.52
CA MET A 128 -10.99 -6.71 -9.73
C MET A 128 -10.27 -7.64 -8.74
N ALA A 129 -10.79 -7.82 -7.52
CA ALA A 129 -10.06 -8.59 -6.51
C ALA A 129 -9.79 -10.04 -6.93
N ASN A 130 -10.78 -10.67 -7.57
CA ASN A 130 -10.72 -12.06 -8.03
C ASN A 130 -9.74 -12.31 -9.19
N THR A 131 -9.26 -11.26 -9.87
CA THR A 131 -8.26 -11.40 -10.94
C THR A 131 -6.83 -11.44 -10.39
N VAL A 132 -6.62 -10.98 -9.15
CA VAL A 132 -5.34 -11.06 -8.44
C VAL A 132 -5.26 -12.34 -7.63
N ASN A 133 -6.27 -12.61 -6.81
CA ASN A 133 -6.38 -13.84 -6.02
C ASN A 133 -7.87 -14.11 -5.75
N THR A 134 -8.33 -15.35 -5.96
CA THR A 134 -9.73 -15.72 -5.78
C THR A 134 -10.23 -15.54 -4.34
N ASN A 135 -9.33 -15.53 -3.36
CA ASN A 135 -9.64 -15.31 -1.95
C ASN A 135 -9.67 -13.83 -1.57
N PHE A 136 -9.11 -12.94 -2.40
CA PHE A 136 -9.15 -11.51 -2.11
C PHE A 136 -10.59 -11.04 -2.25
N LYS A 137 -11.08 -10.48 -1.14
CA LYS A 137 -12.35 -9.80 -1.09
C LYS A 137 -12.08 -8.31 -1.05
N SER A 138 -12.80 -7.56 -1.87
CA SER A 138 -12.96 -6.13 -1.68
C SER A 138 -14.20 -5.88 -0.82
N ASN A 139 -14.14 -4.87 0.05
CA ASN A 139 -15.34 -4.36 0.73
C ASN A 139 -16.29 -3.59 -0.22
N ASP A 140 -15.94 -3.42 -1.50
CA ASP A 140 -16.87 -2.98 -2.54
C ASP A 140 -17.85 -4.10 -2.90
N THR A 141 -19.00 -4.09 -2.23
CA THR A 141 -20.10 -5.04 -2.44
C THR A 141 -20.80 -4.90 -3.79
N THR A 142 -20.50 -3.84 -4.56
CA THR A 142 -21.23 -3.53 -5.80
C THR A 142 -20.59 -4.23 -6.98
N ASN A 143 -19.26 -4.28 -7.04
CA ASN A 143 -18.53 -4.79 -8.20
C ASN A 143 -17.25 -5.57 -7.86
N ASN A 144 -16.86 -5.79 -6.60
CA ASN A 144 -15.60 -6.45 -6.23
C ASN A 144 -14.34 -5.77 -6.80
N VAL A 145 -14.37 -4.43 -6.88
CA VAL A 145 -13.22 -3.62 -7.33
C VAL A 145 -12.17 -3.59 -6.24
N LEU A 146 -10.95 -4.03 -6.57
CA LEU A 146 -9.82 -3.98 -5.64
C LEU A 146 -9.18 -2.60 -5.61
N VAL A 147 -8.88 -2.06 -6.79
CA VAL A 147 -8.25 -0.75 -6.95
C VAL A 147 -8.72 -0.08 -8.23
N GLU A 148 -8.86 1.23 -8.20
CA GLU A 148 -9.12 2.05 -9.38
C GLU A 148 -8.39 3.40 -9.32
N VAL A 149 -7.99 3.88 -10.49
CA VAL A 149 -7.41 5.22 -10.65
C VAL A 149 -8.48 6.17 -11.16
N LEU A 150 -8.70 7.25 -10.42
CA LEU A 150 -9.76 8.23 -10.60
C LEU A 150 -9.18 9.61 -10.89
N ASP A 151 -9.81 10.35 -11.79
CA ASP A 151 -9.47 11.73 -12.09
C ASP A 151 -10.09 12.68 -11.05
N ASN A 152 -9.30 13.08 -10.05
CA ASN A 152 -9.75 13.99 -9.01
C ASN A 152 -10.12 15.38 -9.56
N TYR A 153 -9.51 15.81 -10.67
CA TYR A 153 -9.83 17.07 -11.33
C TYR A 153 -11.18 16.99 -12.07
N ASN A 154 -11.48 15.84 -12.67
CA ASN A 154 -12.70 15.62 -13.43
C ASN A 154 -13.73 14.78 -12.66
N SER A 155 -14.21 15.31 -11.53
CA SER A 155 -15.33 14.74 -10.75
C SER A 155 -15.17 13.26 -10.35
N LYS A 156 -13.93 12.82 -10.10
CA LYS A 156 -13.60 11.42 -9.73
C LYS A 156 -13.99 10.40 -10.80
N ASN A 157 -13.95 10.78 -12.07
CA ASN A 157 -14.20 9.85 -13.17
C ASN A 157 -13.07 8.80 -13.28
N VAL A 158 -13.41 7.54 -13.53
CA VAL A 158 -12.41 6.50 -13.79
C VAL A 158 -11.71 6.76 -15.13
N HIS A 159 -10.38 6.61 -15.18
CA HIS A 159 -9.66 6.74 -16.43
C HIS A 159 -9.97 5.57 -17.38
N SER A 160 -10.04 5.87 -18.67
CA SER A 160 -10.24 4.86 -19.70
C SER A 160 -9.69 5.31 -21.04
N SER A 161 -9.36 4.33 -21.89
CA SER A 161 -8.93 4.54 -23.28
C SER A 161 -9.65 3.55 -24.17
N SER A 162 -10.05 3.97 -25.37
CA SER A 162 -10.85 3.16 -26.29
C SER A 162 -10.15 2.97 -27.62
N SER A 163 -10.32 1.79 -28.23
CA SER A 163 -9.90 1.52 -29.60
C SER A 163 -10.65 2.41 -30.60
N SER A 164 -10.17 2.45 -31.84
CA SER A 164 -10.98 2.90 -32.97
C SER A 164 -12.27 2.08 -33.08
N SER A 165 -13.32 2.71 -33.60
CA SER A 165 -14.61 2.04 -33.82
C SER A 165 -14.51 0.99 -34.90
N PHE A 166 -15.14 -0.17 -34.71
CA PHE A 166 -15.21 -1.25 -35.69
C PHE A 166 -16.59 -1.93 -35.69
N GLN A 167 -16.84 -2.76 -36.70
CA GLN A 167 -18.02 -3.61 -36.80
C GLN A 167 -17.60 -5.08 -36.76
N LEU A 168 -18.36 -5.92 -36.06
CA LEU A 168 -18.08 -7.35 -35.97
C LEU A 168 -18.88 -8.12 -37.02
N THR A 169 -18.32 -8.23 -38.22
CA THR A 169 -18.93 -8.89 -39.39
C THR A 169 -18.60 -10.38 -39.49
N SER A 170 -17.57 -10.85 -38.78
CA SER A 170 -17.10 -12.24 -38.71
C SER A 170 -17.44 -12.91 -37.38
N SER A 171 -17.13 -14.21 -37.26
CA SER A 171 -17.22 -14.95 -35.99
C SER A 171 -16.22 -14.47 -34.94
N SER A 172 -15.14 -13.79 -35.35
CA SER A 172 -14.17 -13.23 -34.41
C SER A 172 -13.47 -12.00 -34.96
N ALA A 173 -12.98 -11.14 -34.06
CA ALA A 173 -12.11 -10.02 -34.40
C ALA A 173 -10.95 -9.90 -33.41
N THR A 174 -9.79 -9.46 -33.92
CA THR A 174 -8.64 -9.12 -33.09
C THR A 174 -8.53 -7.60 -32.99
N VAL A 175 -8.56 -7.05 -31.78
CA VAL A 175 -8.48 -5.61 -31.53
C VAL A 175 -7.41 -5.36 -30.47
N ASN A 176 -6.26 -4.86 -30.91
CA ASN A 176 -5.19 -4.44 -30.02
C ASN A 176 -5.34 -2.95 -29.67
N LEU A 177 -4.94 -2.59 -28.46
CA LEU A 177 -4.95 -1.20 -27.98
C LEU A 177 -3.62 -0.89 -27.29
N VAL A 178 -2.97 0.18 -27.74
CA VAL A 178 -1.83 0.78 -27.05
C VAL A 178 -2.26 2.14 -26.54
N ILE A 179 -2.18 2.34 -25.23
CA ILE A 179 -2.59 3.57 -24.55
C ILE A 179 -1.39 4.52 -24.56
N PRO A 180 -1.49 5.68 -25.23
CA PRO A 180 -0.33 6.53 -25.41
C PRO A 180 0.06 7.28 -24.13
N ALA A 181 1.36 7.51 -23.98
CA ALA A 181 1.98 8.46 -23.07
C ALA A 181 2.41 9.67 -23.90
N GLU A 182 1.76 10.81 -23.69
CA GLU A 182 2.11 12.04 -24.38
C GLU A 182 3.26 12.77 -23.68
N ASN A 183 4.09 13.44 -24.47
CA ASN A 183 5.13 14.32 -23.96
C ASN A 183 4.50 15.46 -23.14
N ALA A 184 5.23 15.88 -22.11
CA ALA A 184 4.89 16.95 -21.19
C ALA A 184 4.45 18.28 -21.86
N THR A 185 5.00 18.65 -23.03
CA THR A 185 4.60 19.88 -23.74
C THR A 185 3.26 19.82 -24.48
N THR A 186 2.72 18.64 -24.76
CA THR A 186 1.44 18.46 -25.49
C THR A 186 0.34 17.85 -24.61
N ARG A 187 0.64 17.67 -23.33
CA ARG A 187 -0.13 16.85 -22.39
C ARG A 187 -1.54 17.42 -22.19
N SER A 188 -2.54 16.62 -22.51
CA SER A 188 -3.95 16.93 -22.22
C SER A 188 -4.63 15.78 -21.48
N ALA A 189 -5.56 16.11 -20.59
CA ALA A 189 -6.40 15.12 -19.90
C ALA A 189 -7.22 14.25 -20.86
N THR A 190 -7.37 14.66 -22.12
CA THR A 190 -8.11 13.92 -23.15
C THR A 190 -7.31 12.81 -23.84
N VAL A 191 -5.97 12.84 -23.78
CA VAL A 191 -5.13 11.88 -24.55
C VAL A 191 -4.12 11.17 -23.66
N ASN A 192 -3.55 11.84 -22.66
CA ASN A 192 -2.55 11.20 -21.81
C ASN A 192 -3.18 10.35 -20.71
N LYS A 193 -3.38 9.05 -21.02
CA LYS A 193 -4.01 8.09 -20.11
C LYS A 193 -3.09 7.00 -19.62
N ALA A 194 -1.90 6.83 -20.21
CA ALA A 194 -0.95 5.79 -19.84
C ALA A 194 -0.54 5.85 -18.35
N GLY A 195 -0.43 7.05 -17.78
CA GLY A 195 -0.15 7.27 -16.35
C GLY A 195 -1.07 6.50 -15.41
N ALA A 196 -2.38 6.56 -15.64
CA ALA A 196 -3.35 5.82 -14.84
C ALA A 196 -3.15 4.30 -14.90
N PHE A 197 -2.66 3.76 -16.03
CA PHE A 197 -2.38 2.34 -16.18
C PHE A 197 -1.02 1.95 -15.60
N SER A 198 -0.03 2.84 -15.66
CA SER A 198 1.26 2.70 -14.96
C SER A 198 1.08 2.61 -13.44
N ILE A 199 0.33 3.55 -12.85
CA ILE A 199 -0.03 3.55 -11.42
C ILE A 199 -0.72 2.24 -11.01
N LEU A 200 -1.68 1.80 -11.82
CA LEU A 200 -2.45 0.59 -11.58
C LEU A 200 -1.57 -0.67 -11.67
N ASP A 201 -0.64 -0.70 -12.63
CA ASP A 201 0.29 -1.80 -12.83
C ASP A 201 1.32 -1.93 -11.69
N THR A 202 1.84 -0.80 -11.21
CA THR A 202 2.71 -0.76 -10.02
C THR A 202 1.97 -1.27 -8.78
N SER A 203 0.74 -0.80 -8.57
CA SER A 203 -0.12 -1.27 -7.46
C SER A 203 -0.38 -2.78 -7.55
N LEU A 204 -0.59 -3.32 -8.76
CA LEU A 204 -0.78 -4.74 -8.97
C LEU A 204 0.44 -5.57 -8.56
N SER A 205 1.67 -5.10 -8.87
CA SER A 205 2.89 -5.79 -8.44
C SER A 205 2.94 -5.93 -6.91
N ALA A 206 2.61 -4.85 -6.17
CA ALA A 206 2.54 -4.89 -4.71
C ALA A 206 1.44 -5.84 -4.20
N TYR A 207 0.23 -5.79 -4.78
CA TYR A 207 -0.85 -6.73 -4.43
C TYR A 207 -0.45 -8.20 -4.67
N LYS A 208 0.25 -8.51 -5.77
CA LYS A 208 0.72 -9.87 -6.05
C LYS A 208 1.78 -10.32 -5.05
N LYS A 209 2.69 -9.43 -4.64
CA LYS A 209 3.68 -9.72 -3.60
C LYS A 209 2.98 -10.06 -2.27
N LEU A 210 2.00 -9.25 -1.87
CA LEU A 210 1.15 -9.51 -0.71
C LEU A 210 0.37 -10.82 -0.82
N ALA A 211 -0.19 -11.13 -2.00
CA ALA A 211 -0.90 -12.38 -2.26
C ALA A 211 -0.02 -13.62 -2.13
N ALA A 212 1.26 -13.50 -2.52
CA ALA A 212 2.23 -14.57 -2.39
C ALA A 212 2.61 -14.84 -0.92
N ALA A 213 2.67 -13.79 -0.09
CA ALA A 213 2.93 -13.93 1.35
C ALA A 213 1.71 -14.43 2.13
N ASP A 214 0.51 -13.97 1.77
CA ASP A 214 -0.72 -14.33 2.47
C ASP A 214 -1.94 -14.36 1.55
N THR A 215 -2.38 -15.58 1.25
CA THR A 215 -3.53 -15.83 0.37
C THR A 215 -4.88 -15.60 1.05
N SER A 216 -4.93 -15.27 2.34
CA SER A 216 -6.16 -15.03 3.10
C SER A 216 -6.53 -13.55 3.24
N LEU A 217 -5.71 -12.65 2.67
CA LEU A 217 -5.91 -11.21 2.78
C LEU A 217 -7.24 -10.75 2.20
N THR A 218 -7.85 -9.82 2.91
CA THR A 218 -9.02 -9.06 2.47
C THR A 218 -8.62 -7.60 2.44
N PHE A 219 -8.91 -6.93 1.34
CA PHE A 219 -8.54 -5.53 1.14
C PHE A 219 -9.79 -4.66 1.15
N SER A 220 -9.64 -3.45 1.67
CA SER A 220 -10.58 -2.40 1.30
C SER A 220 -10.31 -1.98 -0.13
N LYS A 221 -11.35 -1.56 -0.85
CA LYS A 221 -11.17 -0.93 -2.16
C LYS A 221 -10.22 0.27 -2.01
N LEU A 222 -9.11 0.23 -2.73
CA LEU A 222 -8.19 1.36 -2.80
C LEU A 222 -8.62 2.31 -3.92
N LYS A 223 -8.78 3.59 -3.58
CA LYS A 223 -8.93 4.66 -4.55
C LYS A 223 -7.59 5.36 -4.71
N ILE A 224 -7.17 5.54 -5.96
CA ILE A 224 -5.98 6.32 -6.30
C ILE A 224 -6.45 7.52 -7.12
N PHE A 225 -6.14 8.72 -6.67
CA PHE A 225 -6.48 9.97 -7.33
C PHE A 225 -5.29 10.49 -8.12
N TRP A 226 -5.46 10.58 -9.43
CA TRP A 226 -4.43 11.08 -10.33
C TRP A 226 -5.06 11.86 -11.47
N SER A 227 -4.42 12.98 -11.82
CA SER A 227 -4.74 13.77 -12.99
C SER A 227 -3.46 14.38 -13.54
N VAL A 228 -3.45 14.65 -14.85
CA VAL A 228 -2.36 15.43 -15.48
C VAL A 228 -2.27 16.86 -14.94
N TYR A 229 -3.27 17.29 -14.17
CA TYR A 229 -3.34 18.59 -13.52
C TYR A 229 -2.91 18.56 -12.04
N ASN A 230 -2.51 17.40 -11.51
CA ASN A 230 -2.05 17.29 -10.13
C ASN A 230 -0.68 17.93 -9.97
N ILE A 231 -0.66 19.14 -9.42
CA ILE A 231 0.52 19.99 -9.22
C ILE A 231 0.79 20.16 -7.73
N ALA A 232 2.08 20.15 -7.37
CA ALA A 232 2.56 20.38 -6.01
C ALA A 232 2.13 21.76 -5.52
N SER A 233 1.33 21.80 -4.46
CA SER A 233 0.77 23.05 -3.92
C SER A 233 0.39 22.90 -2.45
N ALA A 234 0.78 23.89 -1.65
CA ALA A 234 0.47 23.94 -0.22
C ALA A 234 -1.03 24.04 0.10
N SER A 235 -1.89 24.38 -0.87
CA SER A 235 -3.34 24.45 -0.66
C SER A 235 -4.00 23.09 -0.45
N ASN A 236 -3.37 22.01 -0.92
CA ASN A 236 -3.84 20.63 -0.83
C ASN A 236 -5.36 20.48 -1.10
N ASN A 237 -5.80 20.95 -2.27
CA ASN A 237 -7.17 20.90 -2.78
C ASN A 237 -7.27 19.98 -4.03
N PRO A 238 -7.45 18.65 -3.85
CA PRO A 238 -7.48 17.70 -4.95
C PRO A 238 -8.49 18.01 -6.07
N PRO A 239 -9.73 18.51 -5.82
CA PRO A 239 -10.65 18.92 -6.89
C PRO A 239 -10.08 19.90 -7.93
N SER A 240 -9.14 20.76 -7.53
CA SER A 240 -8.50 21.72 -8.45
C SER A 240 -7.15 21.24 -8.98
N GLY A 241 -6.80 19.96 -8.76
CA GLY A 241 -5.49 19.41 -9.09
C GLY A 241 -4.38 19.91 -8.18
N GLN A 242 -4.67 20.54 -7.05
CA GLN A 242 -3.64 21.02 -6.13
C GLN A 242 -3.43 19.99 -5.03
N ILE A 243 -2.28 19.34 -4.96
CA ILE A 243 -1.93 18.42 -3.87
C ILE A 243 -0.54 18.75 -3.37
N SER A 244 -0.23 18.56 -2.09
CA SER A 244 1.07 19.03 -1.53
C SER A 244 2.28 18.26 -2.07
N THR A 245 2.10 16.96 -2.26
CA THR A 245 3.05 15.97 -2.78
C THR A 245 2.23 14.77 -3.25
N SER A 246 2.84 13.72 -3.79
CA SER A 246 2.22 12.40 -3.71
C SER A 246 2.15 11.92 -2.26
N PHE A 247 1.01 11.36 -1.85
CA PHE A 247 0.80 10.87 -0.47
C PHE A 247 -0.35 9.86 -0.36
N TYR A 248 -0.28 9.01 0.66
CA TYR A 248 -1.40 8.23 1.18
C TYR A 248 -2.04 8.90 2.40
N GLY A 249 -3.32 9.25 2.29
CA GLY A 249 -4.01 9.89 3.40
C GLY A 249 -5.46 10.22 3.16
N THR A 250 -6.03 11.00 4.08
CA THR A 250 -7.40 11.53 3.96
C THR A 250 -7.34 13.01 3.67
N VAL A 251 -8.06 13.45 2.64
CA VAL A 251 -8.43 14.85 2.45
C VAL A 251 -9.92 14.95 2.73
N SER A 252 -10.28 15.14 4.01
CA SER A 252 -11.65 14.94 4.50
C SER A 252 -12.70 15.82 3.81
N ALA A 253 -12.30 16.99 3.29
CA ALA A 253 -13.17 17.87 2.51
C ALA A 253 -13.49 17.34 1.11
N PHE A 254 -12.71 16.38 0.60
CA PHE A 254 -12.84 15.81 -0.74
C PHE A 254 -13.31 14.36 -0.73
N ASP A 255 -12.68 13.49 0.06
CA ASP A 255 -13.05 12.10 0.21
C ASP A 255 -12.80 11.65 1.65
N SER A 256 -13.79 11.02 2.27
CA SER A 256 -13.69 10.55 3.65
C SER A 256 -12.86 9.27 3.79
N ALA A 257 -12.63 8.55 2.69
CA ALA A 257 -11.78 7.36 2.69
C ALA A 257 -10.33 7.75 2.45
N ARG A 258 -9.42 7.09 3.19
CA ARG A 258 -7.99 7.15 2.91
C ARG A 258 -7.72 6.65 1.49
N SER A 259 -6.93 7.40 0.74
CA SER A 259 -6.68 7.21 -0.68
C SER A 259 -5.25 7.60 -1.01
N LEU A 260 -4.72 7.09 -2.12
CA LEU A 260 -3.47 7.61 -2.69
C LEU A 260 -3.79 8.84 -3.53
N TYR A 261 -2.98 9.87 -3.44
CA TYR A 261 -3.00 11.05 -4.31
C TYR A 261 -1.65 11.12 -4.99
N ILE A 262 -1.63 11.14 -6.32
CA ILE A 262 -0.40 11.05 -7.12
C ILE A 262 -0.26 12.32 -7.96
N LEU A 263 0.93 12.94 -7.95
CA LEU A 263 1.25 14.08 -8.81
C LEU A 263 1.26 13.67 -10.28
N GLY A 264 1.12 14.65 -11.17
CA GLY A 264 1.12 14.39 -12.60
C GLY A 264 1.22 15.61 -13.49
N TYR A 265 1.61 16.76 -12.93
CA TYR A 265 1.77 17.98 -13.69
C TYR A 265 3.13 17.99 -14.37
N ALA A 266 3.11 17.87 -15.69
CA ALA A 266 4.28 17.71 -16.57
C ALA A 266 5.47 18.65 -16.32
N ASP A 267 5.21 19.90 -15.95
CA ASP A 267 6.24 20.92 -15.74
C ASP A 267 6.59 21.14 -14.26
N ASN A 268 6.16 20.22 -13.39
CA ASN A 268 6.46 20.24 -11.98
C ASN A 268 6.94 18.87 -11.49
N ASP A 269 6.12 17.84 -11.68
CA ASP A 269 6.31 16.50 -11.12
C ASP A 269 5.37 15.50 -11.83
N THR A 270 5.93 14.39 -12.33
CA THR A 270 5.20 13.34 -13.07
C THR A 270 5.28 11.97 -12.41
N ASP A 271 4.87 11.91 -11.15
CA ASP A 271 4.88 10.68 -10.37
C ASP A 271 4.16 9.46 -10.97
N GLU A 272 3.28 9.61 -11.98
CA GLU A 272 2.60 8.45 -12.57
C GLU A 272 3.54 7.41 -13.23
N PHE A 273 4.77 7.81 -13.55
CA PHE A 273 5.80 6.93 -14.09
C PHE A 273 6.93 6.65 -13.09
N ASP A 274 6.94 7.35 -11.95
CA ASP A 274 7.88 7.14 -10.85
C ASP A 274 7.37 5.98 -9.98
N VAL A 275 7.60 4.77 -10.48
CA VAL A 275 7.11 3.52 -9.87
C VAL A 275 7.58 3.31 -8.43
N GLY A 276 8.71 3.92 -8.04
CA GLY A 276 9.18 3.96 -6.65
C GLY A 276 8.23 4.74 -5.75
N VAL A 277 7.86 5.96 -6.16
CA VAL A 277 6.92 6.84 -5.43
C VAL A 277 5.55 6.17 -5.28
N ILE A 278 5.00 5.63 -6.36
CA ILE A 278 3.71 4.94 -6.31
C ILE A 278 3.76 3.74 -5.35
N ALA A 279 4.84 2.95 -5.38
CA ALA A 279 5.00 1.79 -4.51
C ALA A 279 5.29 2.17 -3.05
N HIS A 280 5.94 3.30 -2.79
CA HIS A 280 6.13 3.88 -1.46
C HIS A 280 4.78 4.23 -0.83
N GLU A 281 3.92 4.96 -1.54
CA GLU A 281 2.59 5.33 -1.04
C GLU A 281 1.68 4.11 -0.86
N PHE A 282 1.84 3.10 -1.73
CA PHE A 282 1.19 1.80 -1.54
C PHE A 282 1.70 1.08 -0.28
N GLY A 283 2.98 1.28 0.07
CA GLY A 283 3.58 0.84 1.32
C GLY A 283 2.82 1.40 2.53
N HIS A 284 2.57 2.70 2.58
CA HIS A 284 1.77 3.30 3.66
C HIS A 284 0.32 2.82 3.69
N TYR A 285 -0.31 2.59 2.54
CA TYR A 285 -1.60 1.91 2.48
C TYR A 285 -1.54 0.50 3.11
N THR A 286 -0.45 -0.23 2.88
CA THR A 286 -0.23 -1.57 3.46
C THR A 286 -0.03 -1.47 4.97
N GLU A 287 0.71 -0.49 5.48
CA GLU A 287 0.88 -0.26 6.92
C GLU A 287 -0.45 -0.02 7.62
N ASP A 288 -1.29 0.84 7.05
CA ASP A 288 -2.57 1.25 7.62
C ASP A 288 -3.63 0.14 7.57
N THR A 289 -3.59 -0.72 6.54
CA THR A 289 -4.63 -1.73 6.33
C THR A 289 -4.26 -3.12 6.84
N ILE A 290 -2.99 -3.52 6.74
CA ILE A 290 -2.54 -4.87 7.08
C ILE A 290 -1.68 -4.87 8.32
N PHE A 291 -0.74 -3.92 8.44
CA PHE A 291 0.18 -3.85 9.56
C PHE A 291 -0.31 -2.86 10.63
N ARG A 292 0.60 -2.03 11.15
CA ARG A 292 0.36 -0.89 12.02
C ARG A 292 1.46 0.12 11.77
N SER A 293 1.11 1.39 11.70
CA SER A 293 2.05 2.50 11.75
C SER A 293 1.60 3.45 12.86
N ASP A 294 2.54 3.81 13.74
CA ASP A 294 2.38 4.89 14.73
C ASP A 294 3.05 6.18 14.24
N SER A 295 3.41 6.27 12.95
CA SER A 295 4.01 7.48 12.38
C SER A 295 3.12 8.69 12.62
N ILE A 296 3.75 9.79 13.02
CA ILE A 296 3.08 11.06 13.28
C ILE A 296 3.09 11.98 12.06
N GLY A 297 3.68 11.53 10.96
CA GLY A 297 3.84 12.28 9.73
C GLY A 297 4.58 13.61 9.92
N GLY A 298 4.36 14.53 8.98
CA GLY A 298 4.92 15.87 8.96
C GLY A 298 6.17 15.98 8.10
N SER A 299 6.62 17.22 7.86
CA SER A 299 7.74 17.50 6.95
C SER A 299 9.00 16.71 7.32
N HIS A 300 9.66 16.11 6.33
CA HIS A 300 10.92 15.39 6.48
C HIS A 300 11.72 15.41 5.17
N SER A 301 12.96 14.90 5.25
CA SER A 301 13.82 14.58 4.12
C SER A 301 14.83 13.53 4.58
N GLY A 302 15.42 12.79 3.63
CA GLY A 302 16.38 11.71 3.93
C GLY A 302 17.65 12.12 4.69
N SER A 303 17.91 13.42 4.80
CA SER A 303 19.01 13.99 5.60
C SER A 303 18.63 14.39 7.03
N ASN A 304 17.36 14.27 7.42
CA ASN A 304 16.89 14.68 8.75
C ASN A 304 17.08 13.57 9.80
N ARG A 305 17.26 13.98 11.06
CA ARG A 305 17.05 13.10 12.21
C ARG A 305 15.61 13.27 12.70
N LEU A 306 14.83 12.20 12.59
CA LEU A 306 13.37 12.22 12.78
C LEU A 306 12.94 11.59 14.11
N ASP A 307 11.67 11.76 14.48
CA ASP A 307 11.00 10.86 15.43
C ASP A 307 11.14 9.40 14.92
N PRO A 308 11.51 8.42 15.76
CA PRO A 308 11.71 7.03 15.32
C PRO A 308 10.50 6.38 14.66
N ARG A 309 9.28 6.85 15.00
CA ARG A 309 8.04 6.37 14.37
C ARG A 309 7.92 6.88 12.94
N LEU A 310 8.32 8.13 12.72
CA LEU A 310 8.35 8.73 11.38
C LEU A 310 9.49 8.12 10.56
N ALA A 311 10.71 8.05 11.11
CA ALA A 311 11.84 7.42 10.45
C ALA A 311 11.52 5.99 9.99
N PHE A 312 10.86 5.22 10.86
CA PHE A 312 10.41 3.87 10.51
C PHE A 312 9.35 3.87 9.42
N GLY A 313 8.32 4.71 9.50
CA GLY A 313 7.26 4.77 8.48
C GLY A 313 7.80 5.14 7.10
N GLU A 314 8.53 6.25 6.99
CA GLU A 314 9.07 6.75 5.71
C GLU A 314 10.12 5.81 5.13
N GLY A 315 11.03 5.30 5.98
CA GLY A 315 12.03 4.34 5.55
C GLY A 315 11.43 2.97 5.20
N PHE A 316 10.33 2.58 5.85
CA PHE A 316 9.53 1.41 5.44
C PHE A 316 8.93 1.64 4.06
N GLY A 317 8.30 2.80 3.81
CA GLY A 317 7.79 3.18 2.50
C GLY A 317 8.85 3.06 1.40
N ASN A 318 10.05 3.57 1.66
CA ASN A 318 11.19 3.47 0.75
C ASN A 318 11.63 2.02 0.52
N GLY A 319 11.94 1.27 1.58
CA GLY A 319 12.43 -0.11 1.46
C GLY A 319 11.39 -1.05 0.84
N ILE A 320 10.13 -0.96 1.27
CA ILE A 320 9.05 -1.81 0.75
C ILE A 320 8.75 -1.52 -0.72
N SER A 321 8.91 -0.26 -1.17
CA SER A 321 8.74 0.10 -2.58
C SER A 321 9.69 -0.69 -3.49
N SER A 322 10.92 -0.91 -3.04
CA SER A 322 11.93 -1.70 -3.74
C SER A 322 11.64 -3.19 -3.64
N ILE A 323 11.25 -3.70 -2.46
CA ILE A 323 10.88 -5.11 -2.27
C ILE A 323 9.68 -5.52 -3.13
N PHE A 324 8.67 -4.65 -3.27
CA PHE A 324 7.51 -4.89 -4.14
C PHE A 324 7.87 -4.97 -5.63
N ARG A 325 8.94 -4.29 -6.04
CA ARG A 325 9.39 -4.21 -7.43
C ARG A 325 10.56 -5.13 -7.76
N ASP A 326 11.20 -5.72 -6.75
CA ASP A 326 12.46 -6.44 -6.87
C ASP A 326 13.55 -5.58 -7.56
N ASP A 327 13.61 -4.30 -7.17
CA ASP A 327 14.51 -3.30 -7.76
C ASP A 327 15.01 -2.32 -6.68
N PRO A 328 16.32 -2.26 -6.40
CA PRO A 328 16.87 -1.37 -5.37
C PRO A 328 16.81 0.11 -5.77
N THR A 329 16.52 0.42 -7.02
CA THR A 329 16.62 1.78 -7.54
C THR A 329 15.30 2.51 -7.36
N TYR A 330 15.35 3.68 -6.73
CA TYR A 330 14.21 4.57 -6.56
C TYR A 330 14.49 5.90 -7.25
N HIS A 331 13.56 6.30 -8.10
CA HIS A 331 13.60 7.54 -8.86
C HIS A 331 12.31 8.33 -8.64
N ASP A 332 12.48 9.64 -8.51
CA ASP A 332 11.45 10.66 -8.49
C ASP A 332 11.89 11.73 -9.51
N THR A 333 11.08 11.94 -10.55
CA THR A 333 11.39 12.84 -11.64
C THR A 333 10.61 14.14 -11.50
N LEU A 334 11.34 15.26 -11.61
CA LEU A 334 10.79 16.59 -11.39
C LEU A 334 11.19 17.58 -12.49
N GLY A 335 10.58 18.75 -12.40
CA GLY A 335 10.90 19.91 -13.22
C GLY A 335 10.27 19.87 -14.60
N THR A 336 10.66 20.84 -15.43
CA THR A 336 10.07 21.02 -16.76
C THR A 336 10.25 19.77 -17.62
N ASN A 337 9.14 19.25 -18.15
CA ASN A 337 9.06 17.98 -18.87
C ASN A 337 9.61 16.74 -18.16
N ALA A 338 9.66 16.75 -16.82
CA ALA A 338 10.32 15.70 -16.05
C ALA A 338 11.75 15.41 -16.57
N ALA A 339 12.47 16.44 -17.01
CA ALA A 339 13.79 16.30 -17.62
C ALA A 339 14.90 16.06 -16.59
N THR A 340 14.58 16.16 -15.30
CA THR A 340 15.53 16.05 -14.19
C THR A 340 15.04 15.05 -13.14
N THR A 341 15.99 14.49 -12.39
CA THR A 341 15.71 13.61 -11.25
C THR A 341 15.87 14.40 -9.97
N GLY A 342 14.82 14.42 -9.14
CA GLY A 342 14.84 15.05 -7.84
C GLY A 342 15.47 14.16 -6.80
N VAL A 343 14.94 12.94 -6.68
CA VAL A 343 15.47 11.91 -5.81
C VAL A 343 15.97 10.74 -6.67
N ASN A 344 17.23 10.39 -6.46
CA ASN A 344 17.81 9.18 -7.00
C ASN A 344 18.53 8.46 -5.87
N MET A 345 17.99 7.32 -5.47
CA MET A 345 18.54 6.54 -4.36
C MET A 345 18.58 5.06 -4.73
N ASN A 346 19.57 4.39 -4.17
CA ASN A 346 19.75 2.96 -4.33
C ASN A 346 19.74 2.35 -2.92
N MET A 347 18.85 1.39 -2.69
CA MET A 347 18.67 0.79 -1.36
C MET A 347 19.90 0.02 -0.86
N GLU A 348 20.81 -0.38 -1.76
CA GLU A 348 22.10 -1.00 -1.44
C GLU A 348 23.09 0.01 -0.81
N SER A 349 22.82 1.31 -0.94
CA SER A 349 23.74 2.33 -0.44
C SER A 349 23.58 2.50 1.06
N ASN A 350 24.48 1.86 1.82
CA ASN A 350 24.56 2.01 3.27
C ASN A 350 24.81 3.46 3.71
N VAL A 351 24.18 3.85 4.82
CA VAL A 351 24.27 5.21 5.38
C VAL A 351 25.57 5.37 6.15
N THR A 352 26.47 6.23 5.66
CA THR A 352 27.81 6.45 6.28
C THR A 352 27.90 7.68 7.17
N SER A 353 26.88 8.57 7.19
CA SER A 353 26.81 9.74 8.05
C SER A 353 25.41 9.92 8.64
N ASP A 354 25.31 10.12 9.97
CA ASP A 354 24.05 10.35 10.70
C ASP A 354 22.96 9.27 10.56
N GLY A 355 23.39 8.00 10.41
CA GLY A 355 22.50 6.84 10.47
C GLY A 355 21.93 6.55 11.86
N GLY A 356 21.09 5.52 11.94
CA GLY A 356 20.51 5.02 13.18
C GLY A 356 18.98 4.96 13.15
N VAL A 357 18.38 4.78 14.31
CA VAL A 357 16.91 4.60 14.49
C VAL A 357 16.07 5.83 14.10
N TRP A 358 16.72 6.97 13.87
CA TRP A 358 16.13 8.27 13.54
C TRP A 358 16.16 8.58 12.04
N SER A 359 16.80 7.71 11.27
CA SER A 359 17.05 7.92 9.86
C SER A 359 16.17 7.00 9.02
N GLU A 360 15.34 7.59 8.15
CA GLU A 360 14.58 6.83 7.15
C GLU A 360 15.52 6.08 6.19
N THR A 361 16.71 6.63 5.92
CA THR A 361 17.71 5.99 5.04
C THR A 361 18.37 4.79 5.71
N SER A 362 18.48 4.76 7.04
CA SER A 362 18.93 3.55 7.75
C SER A 362 17.86 2.46 7.72
N VAL A 363 16.58 2.82 7.88
CA VAL A 363 15.47 1.87 7.83
C VAL A 363 15.36 1.24 6.44
N GLN A 364 15.41 2.04 5.37
CA GLN A 364 15.26 1.52 4.01
C GLN A 364 16.41 0.57 3.61
N ALA A 365 17.66 0.92 3.98
CA ALA A 365 18.84 0.10 3.69
C ALA A 365 18.76 -1.23 4.44
N ILE A 366 18.49 -1.19 5.75
CA ILE A 366 18.32 -2.41 6.55
C ILE A 366 17.20 -3.30 5.99
N LEU A 367 16.06 -2.74 5.59
CA LEU A 367 14.97 -3.55 5.04
C LEU A 367 15.36 -4.23 3.72
N TRP A 368 16.14 -3.55 2.90
CA TRP A 368 16.64 -4.10 1.65
C TRP A 368 17.69 -5.19 1.88
N ASP A 369 18.72 -4.92 2.69
CA ASP A 369 19.78 -5.89 3.05
C ASP A 369 19.22 -7.13 3.77
N LEU A 370 18.10 -7.01 4.47
CA LEU A 370 17.42 -8.18 5.05
C LEU A 370 16.77 -9.05 3.97
N TYR A 371 16.36 -8.48 2.84
CA TYR A 371 15.54 -9.10 1.81
C TYR A 371 16.35 -9.64 0.62
N ASP A 372 17.32 -8.88 0.14
CA ASP A 372 17.98 -9.14 -1.13
C ASP A 372 19.00 -10.28 -1.04
N SER A 373 19.50 -10.70 -2.20
CA SER A 373 20.46 -11.80 -2.30
C SER A 373 21.84 -11.28 -2.68
N THR A 374 22.58 -10.79 -1.69
CA THR A 374 24.05 -10.61 -1.64
C THR A 374 24.83 -10.82 -2.94
N THR A 375 25.06 -9.74 -3.70
CA THR A 375 26.29 -9.61 -4.55
C THR A 375 26.82 -8.17 -4.69
N SER A 376 26.39 -7.22 -3.85
CA SER A 376 26.70 -5.78 -4.01
C SER A 376 27.91 -5.25 -3.23
N GLY A 377 28.73 -6.09 -2.59
CA GLY A 377 30.07 -5.69 -2.13
C GLY A 377 30.25 -5.39 -0.64
N ASP A 378 29.24 -5.52 0.21
CA ASP A 378 29.37 -5.37 1.67
C ASP A 378 29.49 -6.73 2.36
N SER A 379 30.64 -7.01 2.99
CA SER A 379 30.99 -8.34 3.53
C SER A 379 30.14 -8.83 4.72
N ASN A 380 29.22 -7.99 5.20
CA ASN A 380 28.40 -8.25 6.40
C ASN A 380 26.92 -8.44 6.08
N ASP A 381 26.50 -8.19 4.84
CA ASP A 381 25.23 -8.67 4.34
C ASP A 381 25.41 -10.15 3.91
N SER A 382 24.67 -11.04 4.57
CA SER A 382 24.75 -12.49 4.37
C SER A 382 23.36 -13.15 4.46
N LEU A 383 22.32 -12.33 4.56
CA LEU A 383 20.97 -12.76 4.83
C LEU A 383 20.12 -12.50 3.58
N THR A 384 19.20 -13.41 3.30
CA THR A 384 18.22 -13.24 2.22
C THR A 384 16.90 -13.78 2.73
N LEU A 385 16.15 -12.91 3.40
CA LEU A 385 14.83 -13.27 3.90
C LEU A 385 13.82 -13.23 2.78
N SER A 386 12.83 -14.11 2.85
CA SER A 386 11.70 -14.00 1.94
C SER A 386 10.84 -12.80 2.32
N PHE A 387 10.10 -12.24 1.35
CA PHE A 387 9.07 -11.25 1.66
C PHE A 387 8.06 -11.78 2.70
N SER A 388 7.75 -13.09 2.67
CA SER A 388 6.87 -13.72 3.64
C SER A 388 7.40 -13.63 5.07
N ASP A 389 8.72 -13.71 5.29
CA ASP A 389 9.32 -13.57 6.62
C ASP A 389 9.12 -12.16 7.17
N LEU A 390 9.45 -11.14 6.36
CA LEU A 390 9.26 -9.73 6.72
C LEU A 390 7.78 -9.40 6.95
N TYR A 391 6.92 -9.85 6.05
CA TYR A 391 5.46 -9.72 6.16
C TYR A 391 4.93 -10.32 7.47
N ASN A 392 5.38 -11.52 7.83
CA ASN A 392 4.93 -12.21 9.04
C ASN A 392 5.33 -11.45 10.31
N VAL A 393 6.52 -10.85 10.33
CA VAL A 393 6.97 -10.01 11.46
C VAL A 393 6.11 -8.76 11.56
N MET A 394 5.90 -8.05 10.46
CA MET A 394 5.06 -6.85 10.43
C MET A 394 3.63 -7.14 10.89
N LYS A 395 3.03 -8.24 10.40
CA LYS A 395 1.64 -8.61 10.69
C LYS A 395 1.43 -9.18 12.08
N ASN A 396 2.31 -10.06 12.55
CA ASN A 396 2.04 -10.87 13.76
C ASN A 396 2.80 -10.41 15.00
N TYR A 397 3.83 -9.57 14.85
CA TYR A 397 4.66 -9.09 15.96
C TYR A 397 4.60 -7.57 16.06
N GLN A 398 5.00 -6.87 15.00
CA GLN A 398 5.04 -5.39 14.97
C GLN A 398 3.64 -4.79 15.20
N LYS A 399 2.63 -5.32 14.50
CA LYS A 399 1.23 -4.88 14.66
C LYS A 399 0.74 -4.95 16.11
N THR A 400 1.15 -5.97 16.84
CA THR A 400 0.68 -6.28 18.20
C THR A 400 1.61 -5.80 19.30
N THR A 401 2.72 -5.12 18.97
CA THR A 401 3.68 -4.68 19.97
C THR A 401 3.07 -3.66 20.94
N PRO A 402 3.32 -3.76 22.25
CA PRO A 402 2.89 -2.72 23.20
C PRO A 402 3.73 -1.43 23.08
N ALA A 403 4.91 -1.49 22.47
CA ALA A 403 5.72 -0.32 22.15
C ALA A 403 5.15 0.47 20.95
N MET A 404 5.75 1.62 20.67
CA MET A 404 5.58 2.33 19.40
C MET A 404 6.26 1.58 18.26
N THR A 405 5.70 1.65 17.06
CA THR A 405 6.31 1.08 15.85
C THR A 405 7.54 1.89 15.45
N THR A 406 8.71 1.28 15.65
CA THR A 406 10.03 1.83 15.35
C THR A 406 10.95 0.74 14.78
N LEU A 407 12.10 1.13 14.23
CA LEU A 407 13.11 0.17 13.76
C LEU A 407 13.53 -0.84 14.84
N ILE A 408 13.68 -0.39 16.10
CA ILE A 408 14.04 -1.26 17.23
C ILE A 408 12.96 -2.31 17.51
N SER A 409 11.70 -1.89 17.57
CA SER A 409 10.59 -2.82 17.78
C SER A 409 10.49 -3.86 16.66
N PHE A 410 10.80 -3.46 15.41
CA PHE A 410 10.84 -4.36 14.26
C PHE A 410 12.01 -5.34 14.35
N LEU A 411 13.24 -4.86 14.53
CA LEU A 411 14.44 -5.70 14.61
C LEU A 411 14.37 -6.68 15.79
N TYR A 412 13.88 -6.24 16.95
CA TYR A 412 13.63 -7.13 18.07
C TYR A 412 12.62 -8.21 17.68
N SER A 413 11.48 -7.83 17.11
CA SER A 413 10.44 -8.77 16.67
C SER A 413 10.94 -9.76 15.61
N LEU A 414 11.79 -9.31 14.70
CA LEU A 414 12.40 -10.15 13.67
C LEU A 414 13.31 -11.21 14.30
N LYS A 415 14.14 -10.86 15.27
CA LYS A 415 14.96 -11.83 16.02
C LYS A 415 14.14 -12.81 16.83
N GLN A 416 12.99 -12.39 17.36
CA GLN A 416 12.07 -13.28 18.05
C GLN A 416 11.40 -14.27 17.09
N ALA A 417 11.08 -13.86 15.87
CA ALA A 417 10.51 -14.71 14.84
C ALA A 417 11.57 -15.66 14.21
N LEU A 418 12.82 -15.19 14.07
CA LEU A 418 13.91 -15.87 13.38
C LEU A 418 15.18 -15.94 14.27
N PRO A 419 15.15 -16.67 15.40
CA PRO A 419 16.26 -16.69 16.36
C PRO A 419 17.57 -17.25 15.78
N ALA A 420 17.50 -18.11 14.77
CA ALA A 420 18.68 -18.64 14.08
C ALA A 420 19.44 -17.55 13.29
N ASN A 421 18.76 -16.46 12.91
CA ASN A 421 19.34 -15.36 12.15
C ASN A 421 19.71 -14.16 13.02
N ALA A 422 19.55 -14.25 14.35
CA ALA A 422 19.70 -13.11 15.26
C ALA A 422 21.05 -12.37 15.12
N THR A 423 22.16 -13.09 15.00
CA THR A 423 23.49 -12.50 14.78
C THR A 423 23.60 -11.79 13.44
N ALA A 424 23.05 -12.37 12.37
CA ALA A 424 23.07 -11.76 11.03
C ALA A 424 22.21 -10.48 10.99
N ILE A 425 21.05 -10.49 11.64
CA ILE A 425 20.18 -9.33 11.79
C ILE A 425 20.91 -8.20 12.53
N ASP A 426 21.60 -8.53 13.63
CA ASP A 426 22.39 -7.54 14.37
C ASP A 426 23.56 -7.00 13.55
N ASN A 427 24.21 -7.83 12.71
CA ASN A 427 25.29 -7.36 11.83
C ASN A 427 24.77 -6.35 10.79
N ILE A 428 23.63 -6.62 10.15
CA ILE A 428 22.99 -5.70 9.21
C ILE A 428 22.59 -4.39 9.90
N ALA A 429 21.96 -4.47 11.07
CA ALA A 429 21.60 -3.29 11.86
C ALA A 429 22.83 -2.44 12.24
N ASN A 430 23.96 -3.08 12.55
CA ASN A 430 25.21 -2.40 12.86
C ASN A 430 25.81 -1.63 11.70
N MET A 431 25.59 -2.04 10.43
CA MET A 431 26.09 -1.31 9.26
C MET A 431 25.52 0.11 9.17
N SER A 432 24.29 0.30 9.68
CA SER A 432 23.61 1.60 9.78
C SER A 432 23.70 2.24 11.17
N GLY A 433 24.55 1.73 12.07
CA GLY A 433 24.74 2.29 13.42
C GLY A 433 23.56 2.08 14.37
N VAL A 434 22.75 1.03 14.19
CA VAL A 434 21.54 0.74 15.00
C VAL A 434 21.79 -0.28 16.11
N GLY A 435 22.89 -1.01 16.11
CA GLY A 435 23.21 -1.93 17.21
C GLY A 435 22.28 -3.15 17.29
N SER A 436 22.41 -3.88 18.40
CA SER A 436 21.55 -5.01 18.72
C SER A 436 20.31 -4.59 19.49
N ALA A 437 19.12 -4.75 18.92
CA ALA A 437 17.87 -4.51 19.65
C ALA A 437 17.63 -5.60 20.73
N THR A 438 17.76 -5.28 22.02
CA THR A 438 17.58 -6.26 23.12
C THR A 438 16.16 -6.29 23.70
N SER A 439 15.36 -5.26 23.43
CA SER A 439 13.93 -5.20 23.72
C SER A 439 13.22 -4.27 22.74
N VAL A 440 11.88 -4.33 22.66
CA VAL A 440 11.08 -3.38 21.86
C VAL A 440 11.17 -1.92 22.36
N TYR A 441 11.73 -1.69 23.56
CA TYR A 441 11.91 -0.38 24.18
C TYR A 441 13.37 0.09 24.15
N ASP A 442 14.28 -0.69 23.57
CA ASP A 442 15.72 -0.43 23.55
C ASP A 442 16.09 0.61 22.49
N ILE A 443 15.42 1.76 22.55
CA ILE A 443 15.81 2.93 21.77
C ILE A 443 16.82 3.71 22.61
N SER A 444 18.00 3.11 22.70
CA SER A 444 19.17 3.72 23.29
C SER A 444 19.96 4.47 22.23
N ASP A 445 20.61 5.55 22.67
CA ASP A 445 21.38 6.43 21.82
C ASP A 445 22.67 5.71 21.42
N ILE A 446 22.71 5.18 20.20
CA ILE A 446 23.93 4.58 19.67
C ILE A 446 24.84 5.70 19.16
N ALA A 447 26.04 5.68 19.70
CA ALA A 447 27.03 6.74 19.60
C ALA A 447 27.46 7.00 18.14
N VAL A 448 26.80 7.95 17.48
CA VAL A 448 27.38 8.68 16.35
C VAL A 448 27.97 9.99 16.89
N GLY A 449 29.28 10.18 16.71
CA GLY A 449 29.99 11.47 16.67
C GLY A 449 29.77 12.47 17.81
N THR A 450 30.82 12.75 18.57
CA THR A 450 30.84 13.70 19.68
C THR A 450 30.70 15.17 19.25
N THR A 451 29.50 15.77 19.37
CA THR A 451 29.23 17.22 19.67
C THR A 451 27.72 17.56 19.67
N GLU A 452 26.82 16.70 20.18
CA GLU A 452 25.37 16.87 19.96
C GLU A 452 24.55 16.93 21.27
N PRO A 453 23.37 17.62 21.28
CA PRO A 453 22.73 18.22 22.46
C PRO A 453 22.33 17.29 23.61
N THR A 454 22.04 17.88 24.77
CA THR A 454 21.73 17.25 26.07
C THR A 454 20.51 16.32 26.12
N CYS A 455 19.80 16.11 25.01
CA CYS A 455 18.58 15.29 24.93
C CYS A 455 18.83 13.77 24.75
N ARG A 456 20.10 13.32 24.72
CA ARG A 456 20.58 11.93 24.54
C ARG A 456 20.18 10.89 25.62
N THR A 457 19.22 11.17 26.51
CA THR A 457 18.70 10.10 27.40
C THR A 457 17.90 9.09 26.58
N ALA A 458 17.85 7.81 27.01
CA ALA A 458 16.96 6.82 26.42
C ALA A 458 15.56 7.40 26.20
N ILE A 459 15.01 7.23 24.99
CA ILE A 459 13.67 7.78 24.66
C ILE A 459 12.64 7.11 25.56
N TYR A 460 12.74 5.79 25.70
CA TYR A 460 11.94 5.01 26.62
C TYR A 460 12.53 5.07 28.02
N GLN A 461 11.68 5.45 28.97
CA GLN A 461 11.98 5.37 30.40
C GLN A 461 10.80 4.74 31.14
N ASP A 462 11.07 4.03 32.23
CA ASP A 462 10.01 3.49 33.07
C ASP A 462 9.46 4.59 33.98
N LEU A 463 8.14 4.80 33.96
CA LEU A 463 7.43 5.69 34.86
C LEU A 463 6.62 4.85 35.85
N THR A 464 7.19 4.67 37.05
CA THR A 464 6.60 3.86 38.11
C THR A 464 5.39 4.59 38.70
N LEU A 465 4.29 3.86 38.93
CA LEU A 465 3.08 4.43 39.52
C LEU A 465 3.36 5.00 40.91
N GLY A 466 2.93 6.24 41.17
CA GLY A 466 3.19 6.96 42.42
C GLY A 466 4.55 7.67 42.46
N SER A 467 5.26 7.74 41.34
CA SER A 467 6.56 8.43 41.23
C SER A 467 6.50 9.65 40.32
N SER A 468 7.57 10.46 40.42
CA SER A 468 7.82 11.63 39.59
C SER A 468 9.23 11.57 39.02
N LEU A 469 9.37 11.88 37.74
CA LEU A 469 10.64 12.05 37.04
C LEU A 469 10.82 13.53 36.73
N THR A 470 11.81 14.15 37.37
CA THR A 470 12.15 15.58 37.21
C THR A 470 13.27 15.77 36.19
N ASN A 471 13.52 17.02 35.77
CA ASN A 471 14.61 17.40 34.85
C ASN A 471 14.63 16.60 33.54
N GLN A 472 13.44 16.22 33.07
CA GLN A 472 13.28 15.65 31.74
C GLN A 472 13.41 16.77 30.71
N ALA A 473 13.81 16.43 29.48
CA ALA A 473 14.05 17.44 28.46
C ALA A 473 13.48 17.02 27.10
N LEU A 474 12.99 18.00 26.35
CA LEU A 474 12.71 17.94 24.92
C LEU A 474 13.48 19.07 24.26
N ASN A 475 13.97 18.86 23.04
CA ASN A 475 14.61 19.91 22.26
C ASN A 475 14.18 19.77 20.80
N GLU A 476 14.07 20.89 20.10
CA GLU A 476 14.10 20.85 18.64
C GLU A 476 15.51 20.46 18.19
N ASP A 477 15.61 19.61 17.16
CA ASP A 477 16.89 19.27 16.57
C ASP A 477 17.53 20.52 15.94
N PRO A 478 18.65 21.04 16.48
CA PRO A 478 19.29 22.25 15.96
C PRO A 478 19.90 22.04 14.56
N GLY A 479 20.09 20.79 14.12
CA GLY A 479 20.63 20.44 12.80
C GLY A 479 19.59 20.37 11.69
N SER A 480 18.29 20.43 12.02
CA SER A 480 17.23 20.32 11.01
C SER A 480 16.94 21.67 10.36
N SER A 481 16.91 21.71 9.02
CA SER A 481 16.40 22.85 8.24
C SER A 481 14.88 23.03 8.39
N THR A 482 14.19 22.03 8.97
CA THR A 482 12.77 22.04 9.28
C THR A 482 12.59 21.84 10.78
N ALA A 483 12.36 22.92 11.53
CA ALA A 483 11.96 22.81 12.94
C ALA A 483 10.59 22.12 13.03
N GLY A 484 10.41 21.21 13.99
CA GLY A 484 9.14 20.50 14.11
C GLY A 484 9.09 19.43 15.19
N LYS A 485 7.85 19.10 15.58
CA LYS A 485 7.48 18.12 16.60
C LYS A 485 7.81 16.67 16.23
N ASN A 486 8.19 16.45 14.98
CA ASN A 486 8.49 15.15 14.38
C ASN A 486 10.00 14.93 14.17
N LYS A 487 10.84 15.74 14.83
CA LYS A 487 12.29 15.64 14.78
C LYS A 487 12.86 14.90 15.98
N TYR A 488 14.10 14.48 15.84
CA TYR A 488 14.87 13.91 16.93
C TYR A 488 14.82 14.85 18.15
N CYS A 489 14.73 14.27 19.35
CA CYS A 489 14.58 14.96 20.64
C CYS A 489 13.27 15.73 20.88
N ALA A 490 12.33 15.78 19.93
CA ALA A 490 11.04 16.44 20.13
C ALA A 490 10.01 15.58 20.90
N THR A 491 10.32 14.30 21.17
CA THR A 491 9.45 13.38 21.93
C THR A 491 10.24 12.57 22.96
N LYS A 492 9.56 12.16 24.03
CA LYS A 492 9.97 11.12 24.98
C LYS A 492 8.84 10.15 25.25
N TYR A 493 9.18 8.89 25.49
CA TYR A 493 8.24 7.82 25.79
C TYR A 493 8.42 7.32 27.22
N TYR A 494 7.33 7.23 27.97
CA TYR A 494 7.33 6.63 29.30
C TYR A 494 6.49 5.36 29.31
N LYS A 495 7.13 4.23 29.65
CA LYS A 495 6.47 2.95 29.82
C LYS A 495 5.82 2.92 31.21
N ILE A 496 4.51 2.70 31.24
CA ILE A 496 3.71 2.59 32.46
C ILE A 496 3.08 1.20 32.49
N THR A 497 3.24 0.46 33.59
CA THR A 497 2.51 -0.80 33.82
C THR A 497 1.34 -0.55 34.75
N GLY A 498 0.13 -0.79 34.27
CA GLY A 498 -1.10 -0.55 35.03
C GLY A 498 -1.29 -1.53 36.18
N ASN A 499 -2.00 -1.09 37.22
CA ASN A 499 -2.26 -1.85 38.45
C ASN A 499 -3.78 -2.02 38.75
N GLY A 500 -4.63 -1.77 37.76
CA GLY A 500 -6.10 -1.85 37.91
C GLY A 500 -6.74 -0.62 38.57
N SER A 501 -6.00 0.48 38.76
CA SER A 501 -6.49 1.68 39.45
C SER A 501 -6.56 2.89 38.54
N SER A 502 -7.44 3.84 38.88
CA SER A 502 -7.42 5.18 38.29
C SER A 502 -6.16 5.92 38.69
N LYS A 503 -5.48 6.52 37.71
CA LYS A 503 -4.26 7.30 37.88
C LYS A 503 -4.37 8.64 37.17
N THR A 504 -3.87 9.68 37.83
CA THR A 504 -3.69 10.99 37.22
C THR A 504 -2.23 11.13 36.83
N ILE A 505 -1.99 11.32 35.54
CA ILE A 505 -0.66 11.54 34.96
C ILE A 505 -0.57 13.03 34.66
N THR A 506 0.45 13.70 35.19
CA THR A 506 0.65 15.14 34.99
C THR A 506 2.05 15.41 34.47
N MET A 507 2.14 16.24 33.44
CA MET A 507 3.37 16.76 32.86
C MET A 507 3.40 18.27 33.05
N ALA A 508 4.45 18.78 33.68
CA ALA A 508 4.63 20.21 33.96
C ALA A 508 5.84 20.73 33.18
N PRO A 509 5.64 21.40 32.03
CA PRO A 509 6.72 21.93 31.21
C PRO A 509 7.20 23.30 31.70
N THR A 510 8.44 23.64 31.38
CA THR A 510 9.04 24.95 31.63
C THR A 510 9.75 25.42 30.37
N GLY A 511 9.37 26.63 29.89
CA GLY A 511 9.99 27.26 28.73
C GLY A 511 9.50 26.77 27.37
N CYS A 512 8.52 25.86 27.34
CA CYS A 512 7.95 25.32 26.11
C CYS A 512 6.45 25.06 26.25
N ASP A 513 5.81 24.77 25.13
CA ASP A 513 4.50 24.14 25.05
C ASP A 513 4.71 22.65 24.70
N ALA A 514 4.24 21.75 25.53
CA ALA A 514 4.37 20.31 25.32
C ALA A 514 3.06 19.60 25.66
N ASP A 515 2.72 18.62 24.85
CA ASP A 515 1.50 17.83 24.97
C ASP A 515 1.79 16.46 25.57
N ILE A 516 0.76 15.80 26.10
CA ILE A 516 0.81 14.39 26.48
C ILE A 516 -0.24 13.55 25.79
N TYR A 517 0.17 12.37 25.34
CA TYR A 517 -0.71 11.38 24.71
C TYR A 517 -0.43 10.01 25.34
N LEU A 518 -1.47 9.37 25.88
CA LEU A 518 -1.39 8.03 26.44
C LEU A 518 -1.86 7.01 25.40
N TYR A 519 -0.98 6.06 25.10
CA TYR A 519 -1.20 5.02 24.12
C TYR A 519 -1.39 3.66 24.78
N LYS A 520 -2.29 2.86 24.21
CA LYS A 520 -2.41 1.42 24.44
C LYS A 520 -2.33 0.72 23.08
N ASN A 521 -1.28 -0.08 22.85
CA ASN A 521 -1.05 -0.77 21.59
C ASN A 521 -1.19 0.17 20.37
N GLY A 522 -0.58 1.36 20.43
CA GLY A 522 -0.56 2.35 19.34
C GLY A 522 -1.82 3.19 19.20
N SER A 523 -2.90 2.86 19.91
CA SER A 523 -4.10 3.70 19.94
C SER A 523 -4.01 4.73 21.06
N ILE A 524 -4.24 6.00 20.75
CA ILE A 524 -4.41 7.06 21.75
C ILE A 524 -5.70 6.77 22.53
N ILE A 525 -5.60 6.66 23.85
CA ILE A 525 -6.72 6.38 24.76
C ILE A 525 -7.07 7.55 25.67
N ALA A 526 -6.13 8.46 25.89
CA ALA A 526 -6.29 9.72 26.61
C ALA A 526 -5.20 10.67 26.14
N TYR A 527 -5.47 11.97 26.13
CA TYR A 527 -4.49 13.00 25.79
C TYR A 527 -4.89 14.32 26.45
N ASP A 528 -3.92 15.20 26.59
CA ASP A 528 -4.11 16.60 26.95
C ASP A 528 -3.13 17.43 26.10
N ASN A 529 -3.66 18.45 25.43
CA ASN A 529 -2.97 19.24 24.41
C ASN A 529 -3.50 20.68 24.31
N ASP A 530 -4.04 21.21 25.41
CA ASP A 530 -4.72 22.51 25.43
C ASP A 530 -4.07 23.55 26.35
N GLY A 531 -3.00 23.19 27.07
CA GLY A 531 -2.38 24.05 28.07
C GLY A 531 -1.66 25.25 27.47
N GLY A 532 -1.02 25.10 26.30
CA GLY A 532 -0.14 26.12 25.75
C GLY A 532 1.15 26.30 26.57
N SER A 533 1.97 27.29 26.20
CA SER A 533 3.34 27.40 26.74
C SER A 533 3.41 27.55 28.26
N GLY A 534 4.15 26.64 28.90
CA GLY A 534 4.41 26.62 30.34
C GLY A 534 3.27 26.12 31.20
N VAL A 535 2.19 25.60 30.60
CA VAL A 535 1.03 25.08 31.31
C VAL A 535 1.15 23.57 31.44
N SER A 536 0.74 23.06 32.60
CA SER A 536 0.77 21.62 32.86
C SER A 536 -0.38 20.91 32.14
N GLU A 537 -0.05 19.78 31.53
CA GLU A 537 -0.99 18.85 30.92
C GLU A 537 -1.33 17.73 31.92
N SER A 538 -2.60 17.32 32.00
CA SER A 538 -3.05 16.30 32.95
C SER A 538 -4.14 15.40 32.39
N ILE A 539 -3.90 14.09 32.45
CA ILE A 539 -4.88 13.07 32.07
C ILE A 539 -5.22 12.19 33.28
N THR A 540 -6.48 11.78 33.38
CA THR A 540 -6.92 10.78 34.37
C THR A 540 -7.51 9.57 33.65
N TYR A 541 -6.95 8.39 33.92
CA TYR A 541 -7.36 7.15 33.25
C TYR A 541 -7.30 5.94 34.20
N THR A 542 -8.20 4.96 34.01
CA THR A 542 -8.17 3.70 34.75
C THR A 542 -7.25 2.71 34.04
N LEU A 543 -6.03 2.54 34.57
CA LEU A 543 -5.02 1.67 33.99
C LEU A 543 -5.33 0.21 34.33
N GLU A 544 -5.54 -0.63 33.32
CA GLU A 544 -5.80 -2.07 33.49
C GLU A 544 -4.61 -2.77 34.15
N ASN A 545 -4.91 -3.75 35.00
CA ASN A 545 -3.89 -4.48 35.75
C ASN A 545 -2.96 -5.27 34.80
N ASN A 546 -1.65 -5.12 34.96
CA ASN A 546 -0.59 -5.75 34.16
C ASN A 546 -0.65 -5.42 32.65
N VAL A 547 -1.29 -4.31 32.27
CA VAL A 547 -1.27 -3.81 30.88
C VAL A 547 -0.21 -2.71 30.76
N VAL A 548 0.53 -2.74 29.66
CA VAL A 548 1.52 -1.70 29.33
C VAL A 548 0.86 -0.57 28.56
N TYR A 549 1.18 0.66 28.98
CA TYR A 549 0.81 1.90 28.32
C TYR A 549 2.07 2.71 28.02
N ILE A 550 2.04 3.47 26.92
CA ILE A 550 3.11 4.39 26.55
C ILE A 550 2.60 5.82 26.65
N LEU A 551 3.18 6.62 27.53
CA LEU A 551 2.97 8.06 27.56
C LEU A 551 3.98 8.73 26.63
N ASP A 552 3.51 9.32 25.54
CA ASP A 552 4.26 10.19 24.64
C ASP A 552 4.16 11.62 25.17
N VAL A 553 5.29 12.19 25.57
CA VAL A 553 5.43 13.61 25.89
C VAL A 553 6.11 14.26 24.70
N ARG A 554 5.42 15.21 24.05
CA ARG A 554 5.85 15.78 22.77
C ARG A 554 5.88 17.29 22.80
N LEU A 555 6.89 17.86 22.19
CA LEU A 555 7.01 19.31 22.01
C LEU A 555 5.94 19.79 21.03
N TYR A 556 5.14 20.77 21.42
CA TYR A 556 4.18 21.45 20.56
C TYR A 556 4.77 22.75 20.01
N SER A 557 5.41 23.56 20.84
CA SER A 557 6.13 24.77 20.41
C SER A 557 7.22 25.18 21.40
N GLY A 558 8.22 25.91 20.90
CA GLY A 558 9.42 26.29 21.64
C GLY A 558 10.64 25.45 21.21
N THR A 559 11.84 25.93 21.49
CA THR A 559 13.09 25.30 21.00
C THR A 559 13.70 24.30 21.98
N SER A 560 13.41 24.45 23.26
CA SER A 560 13.90 23.58 24.34
C SER A 560 12.90 23.58 25.48
N CYS A 561 12.73 22.43 26.11
CA CYS A 561 11.84 22.22 27.23
C CYS A 561 12.55 21.48 28.34
N THR A 562 12.33 21.90 29.58
CA THR A 562 12.50 21.02 30.73
C THR A 562 11.16 20.74 31.36
N PHE A 563 10.93 19.52 31.83
CA PHE A 563 9.64 19.16 32.40
C PHE A 563 9.78 18.16 33.55
N THR A 564 8.71 18.09 34.35
CA THR A 564 8.49 17.02 35.33
C THR A 564 7.27 16.22 34.92
N VAL A 565 7.39 14.90 34.90
CA VAL A 565 6.26 13.98 34.69
C VAL A 565 6.00 13.17 35.94
N SER A 566 4.75 13.01 36.33
CA SER A 566 4.36 12.34 37.57
C SER A 566 3.11 11.49 37.39
N THR A 567 2.98 10.46 38.22
CA THR A 567 1.79 9.61 38.29
C THR A 567 1.29 9.56 39.73
N ASN A 568 0.05 9.98 39.97
CA ASN A 568 -0.58 9.97 41.28
C ASN A 568 -1.73 8.97 41.31
#